data_AF-A0A5C3PVP4-F1
#
_entry.id   AF-A0A5C3PVP4-F1
#
_cell.length_a   1.000
_cell.length_b   1.000
_cell.length_c   1.000
_cell.angle_alpha   90.00
_cell.angle_beta   90.00
_cell.angle_gamma   90.00
#
_symmetry.space_group_name_H-M   'P 1'
#
loop_
_entity.id
_entity.type
_entity.pdbx_description
1 polymer ?
#
loop_
_entity_poly.entity_id
_entity_poly.type
_entity_poly.pdbx_seq_one_letter_code
_entity_poly.pdbx_strand_id
1 'polypeptide(L)'
;MTKVDFRALDSVYVRPLGLYGSKSSIVEFLRKKCDLDEQTTAALLLPTDDVGMAARASLRSGLYILKLGDGDPMYVMYWPEDSTWYDNCAQSTHTNRVTFMRVTKLWMTAISR
;
A
#
# COMPACT_ATOMS: atom_id res chain seq x y z
N MET A 1 25.33 -12.94 -3.09
CA MET A 1 24.37 -13.19 -4.19
C MET A 1 23.23 -14.02 -3.63
N THR A 2 22.03 -13.44 -3.51
CA THR A 2 20.82 -14.15 -3.04
C THR A 2 20.30 -15.04 -4.16
N LYS A 3 20.18 -16.34 -3.87
CA LYS A 3 19.69 -17.36 -4.81
C LYS A 3 18.17 -17.25 -4.83
N VAL A 4 17.64 -16.47 -5.77
CA VAL A 4 16.19 -16.31 -5.96
C VAL A 4 15.68 -17.55 -6.69
N ASP A 5 14.77 -18.29 -6.07
CA ASP A 5 14.12 -19.45 -6.70
C ASP A 5 12.87 -18.98 -7.45
N PHE A 6 13.04 -18.73 -8.75
CA PHE A 6 11.95 -18.26 -9.62
C PHE A 6 10.81 -19.29 -9.77
N ARG A 7 11.08 -20.60 -9.57
CA ARG A 7 10.02 -21.62 -9.62
C ARG A 7 9.08 -21.52 -8.43
N ALA A 8 9.60 -21.06 -7.29
CA ALA A 8 8.78 -20.77 -6.12
C ALA A 8 7.92 -19.50 -6.31
N LEU A 9 8.26 -18.61 -7.24
CA LEU A 9 7.40 -17.46 -7.59
C LEU A 9 6.24 -17.87 -8.53
N ASP A 10 6.47 -18.80 -9.46
CA ASP A 10 5.42 -19.28 -10.39
C ASP A 10 4.28 -20.02 -9.67
N SER A 11 4.55 -20.62 -8.50
CA SER A 11 3.53 -21.28 -7.69
C SER A 11 2.71 -20.31 -6.81
N VAL A 12 3.13 -19.04 -6.72
CA VAL A 12 2.37 -18.02 -5.99
C VAL A 12 1.33 -17.44 -6.95
N TYR A 13 0.07 -17.81 -6.73
CA TYR A 13 -1.05 -17.22 -7.45
C TYR A 13 -1.29 -15.78 -6.99
N VAL A 14 -0.48 -14.85 -7.50
CA VAL A 14 -0.60 -13.43 -7.20
C VAL A 14 -1.80 -12.89 -8.00
N ARG A 15 -2.93 -12.65 -7.33
CA ARG A 15 -3.99 -11.78 -7.84
C ARG A 15 -3.82 -10.39 -7.24
N PRO A 16 -3.00 -9.50 -7.85
CA PRO A 16 -2.73 -8.18 -7.30
C PRO A 16 -4.01 -7.35 -7.34
N LEU A 17 -4.65 -7.20 -6.19
CA LEU A 17 -5.72 -6.22 -6.02
C LEU A 17 -5.09 -4.88 -5.64
N GLY A 18 -5.25 -3.89 -6.52
CA GLY A 18 -4.77 -2.54 -6.28
C GLY A 18 -5.59 -1.88 -5.17
N LEU A 19 -4.95 -1.59 -4.03
CA LEU A 19 -5.52 -0.79 -2.96
C LEU A 19 -4.97 0.63 -3.04
N TYR A 20 -5.88 1.58 -3.24
CA TYR A 20 -5.56 3.01 -3.30
C TYR A 20 -6.70 3.82 -2.72
N GLY A 21 -6.39 5.02 -2.24
CA GLY A 21 -7.36 5.94 -1.66
C GLY A 21 -6.72 6.76 -0.55
N SER A 22 -7.55 7.53 0.15
CA SER A 22 -7.13 8.28 1.34
C SER A 22 -6.57 7.33 2.43
N LYS A 23 -5.67 7.84 3.28
CA LYS A 23 -5.13 7.05 4.41
C LYS A 23 -6.25 6.45 5.26
N SER A 24 -7.34 7.20 5.50
CA SER A 24 -8.50 6.70 6.25
C SER A 24 -9.18 5.51 5.60
N SER A 25 -9.44 5.56 4.29
CA SER A 25 -10.04 4.44 3.56
C SER A 25 -9.15 3.20 3.57
N ILE A 26 -7.83 3.39 3.43
CA ILE A 26 -6.86 2.28 3.48
C ILE A 26 -6.82 1.67 4.88
N VAL A 27 -6.73 2.49 5.93
CA VAL A 27 -6.72 2.03 7.32
C VAL A 27 -8.01 1.31 7.68
N GLU A 28 -9.16 1.78 7.22
CA GLU A 28 -10.45 1.10 7.43
C GLU A 28 -10.46 -0.30 6.78
N PHE A 29 -9.91 -0.41 5.56
CA PHE A 29 -9.75 -1.69 4.89
C PHE A 29 -8.83 -2.63 5.70
N LEU A 30 -7.67 -2.13 6.14
CA LEU A 30 -6.72 -2.91 6.94
C LEU A 30 -7.32 -3.34 8.28
N ARG A 31 -8.08 -2.48 8.96
CA ARG A 31 -8.77 -2.83 10.20
C ARG A 31 -9.75 -3.99 10.00
N LYS A 32 -10.51 -3.97 8.90
CA LYS A 32 -11.49 -5.01 8.57
C LYS A 32 -10.85 -6.33 8.14
N LYS A 33 -9.65 -6.30 7.55
CA LYS A 33 -9.01 -7.48 6.94
C LYS A 33 -7.86 -8.07 7.75
N CYS A 34 -7.16 -7.27 8.53
CA CYS A 34 -5.97 -7.64 9.28
C CYS A 34 -6.20 -7.63 10.81
N ASP A 35 -7.44 -7.41 11.25
CA ASP A 35 -7.82 -7.30 12.68
C ASP A 35 -6.91 -6.34 13.46
N LEU A 36 -6.69 -5.14 12.89
CA LEU A 36 -5.86 -4.11 13.54
C LEU A 36 -6.55 -3.61 14.81
N ASP A 37 -5.79 -3.53 15.89
CA ASP A 37 -6.24 -2.91 17.12
C ASP A 37 -6.46 -1.40 16.95
N GLU A 38 -7.25 -0.82 17.85
CA GLU A 38 -7.63 0.58 17.79
C GLU A 38 -6.43 1.53 17.94
N GLN A 39 -5.42 1.13 18.73
CA GLN A 39 -4.21 1.91 18.94
C GLN A 39 -3.35 1.96 17.67
N THR A 40 -3.15 0.84 16.99
CA THR A 40 -2.45 0.79 15.69
C THR A 40 -3.23 1.53 14.61
N THR A 41 -4.56 1.39 14.59
CA THR A 41 -5.44 2.11 13.66
C THR A 41 -5.28 3.63 13.81
N ALA A 42 -5.33 4.14 15.04
CA ALA A 42 -5.12 5.55 15.33
C ALA A 42 -3.70 5.99 14.99
N ALA A 43 -2.69 5.17 15.28
CA ALA A 43 -1.30 5.46 14.98
C ALA A 43 -1.02 5.55 13.47
N LEU A 44 -1.72 4.80 12.63
CA LEU A 44 -1.57 4.89 11.17
C LEU A 44 -2.21 6.14 10.56
N LEU A 45 -3.15 6.78 11.26
CA LEU A 45 -3.89 7.94 10.75
C LEU A 45 -3.26 9.29 11.07
N LEU A 46 -2.49 9.44 12.16
CA LEU A 46 -1.94 10.77 12.44
C LEU A 46 -0.83 11.12 11.42
N PRO A 47 -0.64 12.42 11.13
CA PRO A 47 0.33 12.90 10.16
C PRO A 47 1.72 12.36 10.42
N THR A 48 2.43 12.13 9.32
CA THR A 48 3.80 11.66 9.32
C THR A 48 4.73 12.88 9.40
N ASP A 49 4.64 13.63 10.50
CA ASP A 49 5.54 14.75 10.76
C ASP A 49 6.85 14.19 11.32
N ASP A 50 7.98 14.62 10.75
CA ASP A 50 9.32 14.01 10.85
C ASP A 50 9.90 13.85 12.28
N VAL A 51 9.24 14.37 13.32
CA VAL A 51 9.83 14.56 14.66
C VAL A 51 9.64 13.35 15.60
N GLY A 52 8.87 12.31 15.22
CA GLY A 52 8.48 11.23 16.15
C GLY A 52 8.50 9.79 15.63
N MET A 53 9.10 9.54 14.45
CA MET A 53 9.01 8.26 13.73
C MET A 53 9.48 7.01 14.52
N ALA A 54 10.40 7.16 15.48
CA ALA A 54 11.07 6.01 16.10
C ALA A 54 10.20 5.22 17.09
N ALA A 55 9.10 5.80 17.60
CA ALA A 55 8.27 5.18 18.63
C ALA A 55 6.84 4.85 18.16
N ARG A 56 6.51 5.08 16.88
CA ARG A 56 5.13 5.03 16.39
C ARG A 56 5.00 4.20 15.13
N ALA A 57 4.02 3.30 15.12
CA ALA A 57 3.62 2.55 13.94
C ALA A 57 3.14 3.53 12.86
N SER A 58 4.02 3.84 11.92
CA SER A 58 3.76 4.72 10.78
C SER A 58 4.35 4.11 9.52
N LEU A 59 3.64 4.25 8.40
CA LEU A 59 4.09 3.84 7.09
C LEU A 59 4.56 5.06 6.32
N ARG A 60 5.73 4.95 5.69
CA ARG A 60 6.22 5.98 4.76
C ARG A 60 5.41 5.91 3.46
N SER A 61 5.31 7.02 2.74
CA SER A 61 4.68 6.99 1.41
C SER A 61 5.40 6.00 0.51
N GLY A 62 4.65 5.12 -0.16
CA GLY A 62 5.26 4.07 -0.96
C GLY A 62 4.35 2.90 -1.29
N LEU A 63 4.95 1.91 -1.94
CA LEU A 63 4.32 0.68 -2.38
C LEU A 63 4.52 -0.41 -1.35
N TYR A 64 3.43 -1.05 -0.95
CA TYR A 64 3.39 -2.11 0.03
C TYR A 64 2.67 -3.33 -0.53
N ILE A 65 3.13 -4.50 -0.12
CA ILE A 65 2.49 -5.77 -0.42
C ILE A 65 1.83 -6.25 0.86
N LEU A 66 0.52 -6.50 0.80
CA LEU A 66 -0.24 -7.10 1.89
C LEU A 66 -0.61 -8.54 1.54
N LYS A 67 -0.22 -9.47 2.41
CA LYS A 67 -0.58 -10.88 2.33
C LYS A 67 -1.35 -11.25 3.61
N LEU A 68 -2.62 -11.64 3.45
CA LEU A 68 -3.51 -11.96 4.57
C LEU A 68 -3.35 -13.41 5.06
N GLY A 69 -2.97 -14.32 4.17
CA GLY A 69 -2.80 -15.73 4.47
C GLY A 69 -2.31 -16.51 3.24
N ASP A 70 -2.11 -17.81 3.41
CA ASP A 70 -1.80 -18.71 2.29
C ASP A 70 -3.09 -19.05 1.53
N GLY A 71 -3.12 -18.73 0.23
CA GLY A 71 -4.29 -18.91 -0.64
C GLY A 71 -5.14 -17.66 -0.85
N ASP A 72 -4.95 -16.61 -0.03
CA ASP A 72 -5.59 -15.32 -0.22
C ASP A 72 -4.92 -14.49 -1.33
N PRO A 73 -5.68 -13.63 -2.03
CA PRO A 73 -5.09 -12.71 -3.00
C PRO A 73 -4.11 -11.76 -2.31
N MET A 74 -2.97 -11.54 -2.96
CA MET A 74 -1.99 -10.55 -2.53
C MET A 74 -2.46 -9.16 -2.95
N TYR A 75 -2.46 -8.20 -2.05
CA TYR A 75 -2.84 -6.81 -2.37
C TYR A 75 -1.60 -5.97 -2.60
N VAL A 76 -1.64 -5.15 -3.66
CA VAL A 76 -0.63 -4.13 -3.91
C VAL A 76 -1.23 -2.80 -3.47
N MET A 77 -0.72 -2.27 -2.37
CA MET A 77 -1.21 -1.07 -1.72
C MET A 77 -0.26 0.10 -1.96
N TYR A 78 -0.80 1.25 -2.36
CA TYR A 78 -0.04 2.50 -2.28
C TYR A 78 -0.44 3.26 -1.03
N TRP A 79 0.53 3.43 -0.14
CA TRP A 79 0.40 4.30 1.01
C TRP A 79 0.72 5.74 0.59
N PRO A 80 -0.24 6.67 0.67
CA PRO A 80 -0.05 8.04 0.20
C PRO A 80 0.71 8.90 1.21
N GLU A 81 1.27 10.01 0.74
CA GLU A 81 1.64 11.12 1.62
C GLU A 81 0.37 11.79 2.15
N ASP A 82 0.46 12.47 3.29
CA ASP A 82 -0.69 13.15 3.91
C ASP A 82 -1.36 14.14 2.95
N SER A 83 -0.58 14.76 2.06
CA SER A 83 -1.08 15.73 1.10
C SER A 83 -1.60 15.15 -0.21
N THR A 84 -1.43 13.85 -0.49
CA THR A 84 -1.67 13.28 -1.84
C THR A 84 -3.08 13.48 -2.38
N TRP A 85 -4.07 13.53 -1.48
CA TRP A 85 -5.49 13.62 -1.84
C TRP A 85 -6.10 15.00 -1.59
N TYR A 86 -5.31 16.00 -1.16
CA TYR A 86 -5.81 17.37 -1.10
C TYR A 86 -5.75 18.04 -2.47
N ASP A 87 -6.73 18.90 -2.76
CA ASP A 87 -6.82 19.62 -4.05
C ASP A 87 -5.65 20.60 -4.26
N ASN A 88 -4.98 21.01 -3.19
CA ASN A 88 -3.83 21.91 -3.19
C ASN A 88 -2.48 21.17 -3.01
N CYS A 89 -2.42 19.88 -3.34
CA CYS A 89 -1.19 19.10 -3.17
C CYS A 89 -0.05 19.59 -4.07
N ALA A 90 1.20 19.34 -3.64
CA ALA A 90 2.37 19.65 -4.45
C ALA A 90 2.31 18.92 -5.80
N GLN A 91 2.76 19.57 -6.87
CA GLN A 91 2.71 19.03 -8.24
C GLN A 91 3.43 17.67 -8.37
N SER A 92 4.46 17.42 -7.56
CA SER A 92 5.15 16.14 -7.44
C SER A 92 4.22 15.04 -6.91
N THR A 93 3.46 15.32 -5.85
CA THR A 93 2.50 14.41 -5.24
C THR A 93 1.32 14.12 -6.18
N HIS A 94 0.88 15.12 -6.96
CA HIS A 94 -0.09 14.94 -8.05
C HIS A 94 0.46 14.02 -9.17
N THR A 95 1.75 14.14 -9.50
CA THR A 95 2.36 13.31 -10.54
C THR A 95 2.54 11.86 -10.06
N ASN A 96 2.88 11.68 -8.78
CA ASN A 96 2.99 10.37 -8.14
C ASN A 96 1.66 9.59 -8.12
N ARG A 97 0.52 10.25 -7.78
CA ARG A 97 -0.80 9.59 -7.84
C ARG A 97 -1.16 9.08 -9.23
N VAL A 98 -0.91 9.88 -10.28
CA VAL A 98 -1.20 9.52 -11.67
C VAL A 98 -0.29 8.38 -12.14
N THR A 99 0.99 8.47 -11.79
CA THR A 99 1.98 7.44 -12.12
C THR A 99 1.61 6.12 -11.47
N PHE A 100 1.22 6.14 -10.20
CA PHE A 100 0.77 4.93 -9.50
C PHE A 100 -0.48 4.31 -10.13
N MET A 101 -1.51 5.11 -10.43
CA MET A 101 -2.71 4.61 -11.12
C MET A 101 -2.38 3.99 -12.49
N ARG A 102 -1.41 4.57 -13.21
CA ARG A 102 -0.99 4.06 -14.51
C ARG A 102 -0.20 2.76 -14.38
N VAL A 103 0.74 2.69 -13.44
CA VAL A 103 1.55 1.49 -13.16
C VAL A 103 0.67 0.35 -12.66
N THR A 104 -0.24 0.59 -11.72
CA THR A 104 -1.15 -0.45 -11.23
C THR A 104 -2.06 -1.00 -12.31
N LYS A 105 -2.60 -0.14 -13.18
CA LYS A 105 -3.39 -0.59 -14.33
C LYS A 105 -2.58 -1.46 -15.29
N LEU A 106 -1.33 -1.06 -15.57
CA LEU A 106 -0.43 -1.84 -16.41
C LEU A 106 -0.06 -3.18 -15.76
N TRP A 107 0.23 -3.20 -14.46
CA TRP A 107 0.54 -4.40 -13.70
C TRP A 107 -0.64 -5.38 -13.63
N MET A 108 -1.85 -4.89 -13.39
CA MET A 108 -3.07 -5.71 -13.42
C MET A 108 -3.31 -6.32 -14.81
N THR A 109 -3.00 -5.57 -15.87
CA THR A 109 -3.12 -6.07 -17.25
C THR A 109 -2.06 -7.12 -17.59
N ALA A 110 -0.84 -6.96 -17.06
CA ALA A 110 0.27 -7.89 -17.30
C ALA A 110 0.11 -9.23 -16.55
N ILE A 111 -0.48 -9.21 -15.36
CA ILE A 111 -0.66 -10.40 -14.52
C ILE A 111 -1.93 -11.20 -14.87
N SER A 112 -2.86 -10.59 -15.62
CA SER A 112 -4.07 -11.25 -16.13
C SER A 112 -3.87 -12.03 -17.45
N ARG A 113 -2.65 -12.08 -17.99
CA ARG A 113 -2.29 -12.86 -19.18
C ARG A 113 -1.47 -14.08 -18.79
#